data_AF-A0AA35Q3T9-F1
#
_entry.id   AF-A0AA35Q3T9-F1
#
_cell.length_a   1.000
_cell.length_b   1.000
_cell.length_c   1.000
_cell.angle_alpha   90.00
_cell.angle_beta   90.00
_cell.angle_gamma   90.00
#
_symmetry.space_group_name_H-M   'P 1'
#
loop_
_entity.id
_entity.type
_entity.pdbx_description
1 polymer ?
#
loop_
_entity_poly.entity_id
_entity_poly.type
_entity_poly.pdbx_seq_one_letter_code
_entity_poly.pdbx_strand_id
1 'polypeptide(L)'
;MGICYLRENIRTDDESQYAPILAALIICLLTEDITVNESFWRIHIRGAVEWVNHVGVEYWYQTESASMIYQMFLCMGTLVQSQILPGDRSGYGWDLRFNLDSHPGPYLIESIFGLPKPILEVIHRMNDIQKRAQEQQHPGNTPADHSFSAELLKEIDALEFELLLMMPSPWESPISIPQGKQIIYHYGYTYYYASLLYLKRTLKGVPIREVQGLVKNALQHIEALKTLEAGHSTPCLWPIANIAFETHSSELRPRMLACINFFSKQSTLLMWEKFGSSVRGLWNRRQSPGEENLSWHAYSSIFYHNYVFI
;
A
#
# COMPACT_ATOMS: atom_id res chain seq x y z
N MET A 1 -10.02 -6.84 -25.59
CA MET A 1 -11.50 -6.81 -25.48
C MET A 1 -11.93 -5.94 -24.29
N GLY A 2 -11.59 -6.27 -23.04
CA GLY A 2 -12.02 -5.50 -21.85
C GLY A 2 -11.69 -3.98 -21.87
N ILE A 3 -10.45 -3.59 -22.21
CA ILE A 3 -10.05 -2.17 -22.25
C ILE A 3 -10.81 -1.35 -23.32
N CYS A 4 -11.19 -1.97 -24.44
CA CYS A 4 -11.95 -1.27 -25.49
C CYS A 4 -13.39 -0.97 -25.03
N TYR A 5 -14.04 -1.93 -24.37
CA TYR A 5 -15.36 -1.73 -23.77
C TYR A 5 -15.31 -0.72 -22.62
N LEU A 6 -14.26 -0.77 -21.79
CA LEU A 6 -14.07 0.20 -20.71
C LEU A 6 -13.93 1.63 -21.25
N ARG A 7 -13.15 1.80 -22.33
CA ARG A 7 -13.01 3.09 -23.02
C ARG A 7 -14.33 3.57 -23.65
N GLU A 8 -15.12 2.66 -24.20
CA GLU A 8 -16.42 3.01 -24.81
C GLU A 8 -17.43 3.43 -23.74
N ASN A 9 -17.53 2.68 -22.64
CA ASN A 9 -18.44 2.99 -21.53
C ASN A 9 -18.07 4.29 -20.79
N ILE A 10 -16.79 4.62 -20.68
CA ILE A 10 -16.34 5.92 -20.14
C ILE A 10 -16.82 7.08 -21.04
N ARG A 11 -16.93 6.86 -22.36
CA ARG A 11 -17.36 7.91 -23.31
C ARG A 11 -18.87 8.11 -23.36
N THR A 12 -19.66 7.10 -23.01
CA THR A 12 -21.13 7.17 -23.04
C THR A 12 -21.73 7.87 -21.83
N ASP A 13 -20.95 8.07 -20.76
CA ASP A 13 -21.34 8.76 -19.52
C ASP A 13 -22.66 8.26 -18.92
N ASP A 14 -22.85 6.94 -18.94
CA ASP A 14 -24.02 6.27 -18.39
C ASP A 14 -23.80 5.98 -16.90
N GLU A 15 -24.56 6.64 -16.03
CA GLU A 15 -24.49 6.47 -14.57
C GLU A 15 -24.67 5.01 -14.13
N SER A 16 -25.42 4.20 -14.87
CA SER A 16 -25.59 2.78 -14.54
C SER A 16 -24.29 1.97 -14.67
N GLN A 17 -23.32 2.49 -15.42
CA GLN A 17 -22.04 1.84 -15.68
C GLN A 17 -20.93 2.27 -14.71
N TYR A 18 -21.10 3.32 -13.91
CA TYR A 18 -20.00 3.84 -13.08
C TYR A 18 -19.48 2.80 -12.08
N ALA A 19 -20.34 2.15 -11.29
CA ALA A 19 -19.89 1.12 -10.34
C ALA A 19 -19.22 -0.08 -11.03
N PRO A 20 -19.77 -0.67 -12.12
CA PRO A 20 -19.07 -1.69 -12.92
C PRO A 20 -17.73 -1.24 -13.51
N ILE A 21 -17.64 -0.01 -14.03
CA ILE A 21 -16.38 0.56 -14.56
C ILE A 21 -15.35 0.65 -13.45
N LEU A 22 -15.72 1.19 -12.28
CA LEU A 22 -14.80 1.33 -11.16
C LEU A 22 -14.32 -0.04 -10.64
N ALA A 23 -15.21 -1.02 -10.55
CA ALA A 23 -14.83 -2.39 -10.18
C ALA A 23 -13.85 -3.00 -11.20
N ALA A 24 -14.09 -2.81 -12.49
CA ALA A 24 -13.19 -3.28 -13.54
C ALA A 24 -11.83 -2.57 -13.48
N LEU A 25 -11.79 -1.26 -13.21
CA LEU A 25 -10.57 -0.50 -12.99
C LEU A 25 -9.77 -1.02 -11.79
N ILE A 26 -10.43 -1.31 -10.65
CA ILE A 26 -9.78 -1.92 -9.48
C ILE A 26 -9.15 -3.26 -9.86
N ILE A 27 -9.88 -4.13 -10.54
CA ILE A 27 -9.37 -5.44 -10.95
C ILE A 27 -8.16 -5.28 -11.88
N CYS A 28 -8.23 -4.42 -12.89
CA CYS A 28 -7.12 -4.12 -13.79
C CYS A 28 -5.89 -3.64 -13.00
N LEU A 29 -6.05 -2.66 -12.11
CA LEU A 29 -4.96 -2.12 -11.30
C LEU A 29 -4.34 -3.18 -10.39
N LEU A 30 -5.14 -4.01 -9.72
CA LEU A 30 -4.63 -5.12 -8.89
C LEU A 30 -3.80 -6.15 -9.69
N THR A 31 -4.11 -6.33 -10.98
CA THR A 31 -3.37 -7.26 -11.86
C THR A 31 -2.16 -6.61 -12.55
N GLU A 32 -2.19 -5.31 -12.82
CA GLU A 32 -1.21 -4.60 -13.65
C GLU A 32 -0.05 -3.97 -12.88
N ASP A 33 -0.24 -3.59 -11.60
CA ASP A 33 0.68 -2.75 -10.81
C ASP A 33 2.11 -3.32 -10.66
N ILE A 34 2.28 -4.64 -10.84
CA ILE A 34 3.59 -5.33 -10.78
C ILE A 34 3.94 -5.97 -12.11
N THR A 35 2.98 -6.09 -13.03
CA THR A 35 3.18 -6.83 -14.27
C THR A 35 3.65 -5.95 -15.42
N VAL A 36 3.34 -4.65 -15.39
CA VAL A 36 3.58 -3.68 -16.49
C VAL A 36 4.58 -2.58 -16.10
N ASN A 37 5.14 -1.87 -17.09
CA ASN A 37 6.06 -0.75 -16.90
C ASN A 37 5.44 0.34 -15.99
N GLU A 38 6.27 0.89 -15.10
CA GLU A 38 5.93 1.94 -14.13
C GLU A 38 5.18 3.14 -14.75
N SER A 39 5.65 3.62 -15.89
CA SER A 39 5.05 4.75 -16.60
C SER A 39 3.62 4.47 -17.09
N PHE A 40 3.34 3.23 -17.48
CA PHE A 40 2.08 2.84 -18.11
C PHE A 40 0.95 2.75 -17.09
N TRP A 41 1.15 2.04 -15.98
CA TRP A 41 0.11 1.90 -14.97
C TRP A 41 -0.12 3.23 -14.20
N ARG A 42 0.90 4.08 -14.05
CA ARG A 42 0.75 5.44 -13.49
C ARG A 42 -0.21 6.32 -14.28
N ILE A 43 -0.23 6.17 -15.60
CA ILE A 43 -1.19 6.88 -16.45
C ILE A 43 -2.60 6.33 -16.22
N HIS A 44 -2.74 5.00 -16.08
CA HIS A 44 -4.04 4.37 -15.83
C HIS A 44 -4.65 4.77 -14.48
N ILE A 45 -3.89 4.71 -13.40
CA ILE A 45 -4.40 5.09 -12.08
C ILE A 45 -4.74 6.57 -12.01
N ARG A 46 -3.95 7.45 -12.64
CA ARG A 46 -4.27 8.89 -12.73
C ARG A 46 -5.57 9.12 -13.47
N GLY A 47 -5.74 8.51 -14.65
CA GLY A 47 -6.98 8.60 -15.40
C GLY A 47 -8.18 8.06 -14.62
N ALA A 48 -7.99 6.98 -13.86
CA ALA A 48 -9.02 6.44 -12.96
C ALA A 48 -9.39 7.44 -11.84
N VAL A 49 -8.40 8.07 -11.21
CA VAL A 49 -8.62 9.08 -10.17
C VAL A 49 -9.33 10.32 -10.74
N GLU A 50 -8.88 10.83 -11.88
CA GLU A 50 -9.52 11.96 -12.56
C GLU A 50 -10.98 11.65 -12.92
N TRP A 51 -11.25 10.45 -13.43
CA TRP A 51 -12.60 10.00 -13.75
C TRP A 51 -13.47 9.86 -12.50
N VAL A 52 -12.97 9.23 -11.44
CA VAL A 52 -13.71 9.10 -10.16
C VAL A 52 -14.03 10.47 -9.56
N ASN A 53 -13.09 11.41 -9.61
CA ASN A 53 -13.29 12.78 -9.14
C ASN A 53 -14.30 13.58 -9.97
N HIS A 54 -14.58 13.16 -11.22
CA HIS A 54 -15.60 13.76 -12.08
C HIS A 54 -17.01 13.31 -11.71
N VAL A 55 -17.16 12.06 -11.24
CA VAL A 55 -18.44 11.53 -10.77
C VAL A 55 -18.83 12.20 -9.46
N GLY A 56 -20.07 12.71 -9.39
CA GLY A 56 -20.59 13.36 -8.19
C GLY A 56 -20.59 12.42 -6.98
N VAL A 57 -20.09 12.91 -5.84
CA VAL A 57 -19.88 12.07 -4.65
C VAL A 57 -21.16 11.35 -4.19
N GLU A 58 -22.31 11.99 -4.38
CA GLU A 58 -23.64 11.46 -4.05
C GLU A 58 -23.95 10.14 -4.75
N TYR A 59 -23.45 9.92 -5.97
CA TYR A 59 -23.65 8.67 -6.70
C TYR A 59 -23.10 7.48 -5.91
N TRP A 60 -21.89 7.62 -5.38
CA TRP A 60 -21.21 6.55 -4.67
C TRP A 60 -21.93 6.14 -3.38
N TYR A 61 -22.89 6.94 -2.92
CA TYR A 61 -23.63 6.69 -1.68
C TYR A 61 -25.07 6.20 -1.91
N GLN A 62 -25.50 6.06 -3.18
CA GLN A 62 -26.85 5.62 -3.49
C GLN A 62 -27.12 4.15 -3.14
N THR A 63 -26.09 3.31 -3.22
CA THR A 63 -26.19 1.88 -2.92
C THR A 63 -25.00 1.39 -2.10
N GLU A 64 -25.21 0.35 -1.30
CA GLU A 64 -24.13 -0.29 -0.54
C GLU A 64 -23.01 -0.80 -1.45
N SER A 65 -23.36 -1.38 -2.60
CA SER A 65 -22.36 -1.87 -3.57
C SER A 65 -21.53 -0.74 -4.19
N ALA A 66 -22.15 0.37 -4.58
CA ALA A 66 -21.42 1.53 -5.09
C ALA A 66 -20.48 2.13 -4.02
N SER A 67 -20.96 2.23 -2.77
CA SER A 67 -20.17 2.73 -1.64
C SER A 67 -18.99 1.82 -1.35
N MET A 68 -19.20 0.50 -1.34
CA MET A 68 -18.15 -0.49 -1.15
C MET A 68 -17.06 -0.39 -2.23
N ILE A 69 -17.45 -0.37 -3.51
CA ILE A 69 -16.51 -0.27 -4.64
C ILE A 69 -15.74 1.05 -4.58
N TYR A 70 -16.42 2.16 -4.25
CA TYR A 70 -15.78 3.46 -4.08
C TYR A 70 -14.77 3.45 -2.93
N GLN A 71 -15.14 2.96 -1.74
CA GLN A 71 -14.22 2.83 -0.61
C GLN A 71 -13.03 1.91 -0.94
N MET A 72 -13.24 0.84 -1.72
CA MET A 72 -12.18 -0.06 -2.19
C MET A 72 -11.19 0.69 -3.09
N PHE A 73 -11.69 1.48 -4.03
CA PHE A 73 -10.84 2.31 -4.88
C PHE A 73 -10.06 3.34 -4.08
N LEU A 74 -10.71 4.02 -3.12
CA LEU A 74 -10.04 5.00 -2.26
C LEU A 74 -8.91 4.38 -1.43
N CYS A 75 -9.18 3.22 -0.84
CA CYS A 75 -8.20 2.43 -0.11
C CYS A 75 -7.01 2.07 -1.01
N MET A 76 -7.28 1.44 -2.16
CA MET A 76 -6.25 1.05 -3.12
C MET A 76 -5.44 2.25 -3.60
N GLY A 77 -6.08 3.35 -3.99
CA GLY A 77 -5.40 4.57 -4.43
C GLY A 77 -4.47 5.15 -3.38
N THR A 78 -4.89 5.15 -2.11
CA THR A 78 -4.07 5.60 -0.97
C THR A 78 -2.85 4.69 -0.74
N LEU A 79 -3.06 3.36 -0.75
CA LEU A 79 -1.98 2.39 -0.57
C LEU A 79 -0.97 2.45 -1.72
N VAL A 80 -1.44 2.51 -2.96
CA VAL A 80 -0.59 2.58 -4.15
C VAL A 80 0.20 3.90 -4.20
N GLN A 81 -0.43 5.03 -3.85
CA GLN A 81 0.25 6.32 -3.80
C GLN A 81 1.46 6.30 -2.85
N SER A 82 1.35 5.64 -1.70
CA SER A 82 2.46 5.52 -0.75
C SER A 82 3.68 4.75 -1.30
N GLN A 83 3.48 3.94 -2.35
CA GLN A 83 4.55 3.19 -3.00
C GLN A 83 5.26 4.00 -4.10
N ILE A 84 4.57 4.99 -4.66
CA ILE A 84 5.04 5.78 -5.81
C ILE A 84 5.79 7.01 -5.39
N LEU A 85 5.17 7.79 -4.48
CA LEU A 85 5.69 9.09 -4.08
C LEU A 85 7.19 9.03 -3.77
N PRO A 86 7.70 8.09 -2.97
CA PRO A 86 9.12 8.00 -2.64
C PRO A 86 10.12 7.91 -3.82
N GLY A 87 9.70 7.39 -4.97
CA GLY A 87 10.55 7.24 -6.17
C GLY A 87 10.30 8.31 -7.24
N ASP A 88 9.16 9.00 -7.20
CA ASP A 88 8.74 9.96 -8.22
C ASP A 88 9.18 11.39 -7.89
N ARG A 89 10.19 11.90 -8.60
CA ARG A 89 10.64 13.30 -8.51
C ARG A 89 9.89 14.25 -9.45
N SER A 90 8.99 13.73 -10.26
CA SER A 90 8.35 14.48 -11.33
C SER A 90 7.00 15.09 -10.95
N GLY A 91 6.65 15.07 -9.66
CA GLY A 91 5.47 15.77 -9.15
C GLY A 91 4.13 15.16 -9.60
N TYR A 92 4.14 13.96 -10.18
CA TYR A 92 2.93 13.27 -10.68
C TYR A 92 2.13 12.56 -9.57
N GLY A 93 2.05 13.15 -8.38
CA GLY A 93 1.06 12.73 -7.40
C GLY A 93 -0.34 13.06 -7.92
N TRP A 94 -1.28 12.12 -7.84
CA TRP A 94 -2.68 12.43 -8.11
C TRP A 94 -3.34 12.96 -6.83
N ASP A 95 -4.29 13.87 -7.01
CA ASP A 95 -5.14 14.35 -5.93
C ASP A 95 -6.38 13.46 -5.83
N LEU A 96 -6.22 12.32 -5.16
CA LEU A 96 -7.37 11.53 -4.75
C LEU A 96 -8.02 12.30 -3.61
N ARG A 97 -9.23 12.84 -3.83
CA ARG A 97 -10.00 13.54 -2.79
C ARG A 97 -10.43 12.55 -1.73
N PHE A 98 -9.52 12.22 -0.84
CA PHE A 98 -9.74 11.30 0.25
C PHE A 98 -10.38 12.07 1.41
N ASN A 99 -11.70 12.01 1.51
CA ASN A 99 -12.41 12.54 2.66
C ASN A 99 -13.39 11.49 3.18
N LEU A 100 -12.86 10.56 4.00
CA LEU A 100 -13.67 9.54 4.66
C LEU A 100 -14.62 10.12 5.72
N ASP A 101 -14.40 11.34 6.19
CA ASP A 101 -15.28 12.02 7.14
C ASP A 101 -16.51 12.62 6.45
N SER A 102 -16.41 12.88 5.15
CA SER A 102 -17.52 13.30 4.31
C SER A 102 -18.35 12.13 3.78
N HIS A 103 -18.02 10.89 4.14
CA HIS A 103 -18.72 9.69 3.68
C HIS A 103 -20.00 9.48 4.52
N PRO A 104 -21.21 9.61 3.94
CA PRO A 104 -22.45 9.26 4.62
C PRO A 104 -22.61 7.75 4.57
N GLY A 105 -22.29 7.06 5.67
CA GLY A 105 -22.51 5.62 5.78
C GLY A 105 -21.44 4.88 6.58
N PRO A 106 -21.60 3.56 6.77
CA PRO A 106 -20.63 2.75 7.49
C PRO A 106 -19.33 2.60 6.68
N TYR A 107 -18.21 2.55 7.41
CA TYR A 107 -16.92 2.17 6.85
C TYR A 107 -16.87 0.64 6.66
N LEU A 108 -16.79 0.18 5.40
CA LEU A 108 -16.93 -1.24 5.05
C LEU A 108 -15.57 -1.95 4.94
N ILE A 109 -14.50 -1.20 4.67
CA ILE A 109 -13.17 -1.74 4.39
C ILE A 109 -12.58 -2.51 5.57
N GLU A 110 -12.87 -2.13 6.81
CA GLU A 110 -12.43 -2.88 7.98
C GLU A 110 -13.03 -4.28 8.01
N SER A 111 -14.32 -4.41 7.69
CA SER A 111 -15.01 -5.70 7.71
C SER A 111 -14.57 -6.63 6.56
N ILE A 112 -14.11 -6.06 5.45
CA ILE A 112 -13.74 -6.81 4.23
C ILE A 112 -12.24 -7.14 4.21
N PHE A 113 -11.39 -6.16 4.53
CA PHE A 113 -9.93 -6.26 4.42
C PHE A 113 -9.20 -6.21 5.75
N GLY A 114 -9.90 -6.01 6.87
CA GLY A 114 -9.28 -5.83 8.18
C GLY A 114 -8.40 -4.58 8.29
N LEU A 115 -8.62 -3.57 7.44
CA LEU A 115 -7.92 -2.29 7.54
C LEU A 115 -8.78 -1.30 8.34
N PRO A 116 -8.36 -0.89 9.54
CA PRO A 116 -9.11 0.10 10.33
C PRO A 116 -9.08 1.49 9.68
N LYS A 117 -10.19 2.23 9.79
CA LYS A 117 -10.32 3.61 9.27
C LYS A 117 -9.16 4.53 9.69
N PRO A 118 -8.77 4.58 10.99
CA PRO A 118 -7.70 5.47 11.43
C PRO A 118 -6.33 5.14 10.83
N ILE A 119 -6.05 3.86 10.55
CA ILE A 119 -4.79 3.44 9.93
C ILE A 119 -4.73 3.94 8.48
N LEU A 120 -5.83 3.81 7.73
CA LEU A 120 -5.88 4.31 6.35
C LEU A 120 -5.71 5.84 6.28
N GLU A 121 -6.30 6.58 7.23
CA GLU A 121 -6.13 8.04 7.35
C GLU A 121 -4.69 8.43 7.66
N VAL A 122 -4.02 7.69 8.56
CA VAL A 122 -2.59 7.90 8.85
C VAL A 122 -1.74 7.64 7.60
N ILE A 123 -2.04 6.59 6.81
CA ILE A 123 -1.33 6.34 5.54
C ILE A 123 -1.52 7.50 4.56
N HIS A 124 -2.76 8.01 4.43
CA HIS A 124 -3.03 9.17 3.58
C HIS A 124 -2.24 10.41 4.03
N ARG A 125 -2.23 10.73 5.33
CA ARG A 125 -1.44 11.86 5.88
C ARG A 125 0.07 11.67 5.67
N MET A 126 0.57 10.45 5.78
CA MET A 126 1.98 10.15 5.46
C MET A 126 2.30 10.43 3.98
N ASN A 127 1.38 10.10 3.07
CA ASN A 127 1.52 10.43 1.65
C ASN A 127 1.54 11.95 1.43
N ASP A 128 0.69 12.71 2.11
CA ASP A 128 0.64 14.17 1.99
C ASP A 128 1.91 14.85 2.51
N ILE A 129 2.45 14.37 3.64
CA ILE A 129 3.75 14.83 4.16
C ILE A 129 4.83 14.58 3.12
N GLN A 130 4.84 13.39 2.52
CA GLN A 130 5.83 13.04 1.52
C GLN A 130 5.72 13.90 0.26
N LYS A 131 4.51 14.12 -0.25
CA LYS A 131 4.24 14.99 -1.39
C LYS A 131 4.74 16.41 -1.12
N ARG A 132 4.37 16.99 0.03
CA ARG A 132 4.84 18.33 0.45
C ARG A 132 6.37 18.39 0.56
N ALA A 133 6.99 17.35 1.11
CA ALA A 133 8.44 17.30 1.24
C ALA A 133 9.15 17.27 -0.13
N GLN A 134 8.53 16.66 -1.14
CA GLN A 134 9.04 16.67 -2.52
C GLN A 134 8.83 18.01 -3.21
N GLU A 135 7.68 18.64 -3.03
CA GLU A 135 7.38 19.97 -3.58
C GLU A 135 8.32 21.05 -3.04
N GLN A 136 8.74 20.93 -1.77
CA GLN A 136 9.73 21.80 -1.14
C GLN A 136 11.17 21.56 -1.66
N GLN A 137 11.44 20.43 -2.32
CA GLN A 137 12.73 20.13 -2.96
C GLN A 137 12.81 20.80 -4.34
N HIS A 138 12.99 22.12 -4.37
CA HIS A 138 13.25 22.85 -5.62
C HIS A 138 14.55 22.40 -6.31
N PRO A 139 14.60 22.37 -7.66
CA PRO A 139 15.75 21.89 -8.45
C PRO A 139 17.02 22.78 -8.39
N GLY A 140 17.01 23.86 -7.61
CA GLY A 140 18.15 24.76 -7.42
C GLY A 140 18.93 24.57 -6.11
N ASN A 141 18.44 23.74 -5.18
CA ASN A 141 19.11 23.51 -3.91
C ASN A 141 20.10 22.35 -4.01
N THR A 142 21.33 22.60 -3.58
CA THR A 142 22.38 21.57 -3.47
C THR A 142 21.92 20.40 -2.58
N PRO A 143 22.28 19.14 -2.92
CA PRO A 143 21.83 17.91 -2.26
C PRO A 143 22.38 17.69 -0.83
N ALA A 144 22.72 18.75 -0.09
CA ALA A 144 23.28 18.67 1.26
C ALA A 144 22.26 19.00 2.37
N ASP A 145 21.17 19.69 2.06
CA ASP A 145 20.10 20.06 3.03
C ASP A 145 18.84 19.20 2.85
N HIS A 146 19.00 17.87 2.85
CA HIS A 146 17.90 16.91 2.73
C HIS A 146 17.11 16.71 4.05
N SER A 147 17.07 17.70 4.94
CA SER A 147 16.28 17.61 6.18
C SER A 147 14.87 18.14 5.98
N PHE A 148 13.86 17.37 6.42
CA PHE A 148 12.51 17.89 6.62
C PHE A 148 12.54 19.17 7.47
N SER A 149 11.62 20.12 7.20
CA SER A 149 11.46 21.29 8.05
C SER A 149 11.13 20.87 9.49
N ALA A 150 11.44 21.73 10.47
CA ALA A 150 11.14 21.45 11.88
C ALA A 150 9.64 21.22 12.13
N GLU A 151 8.78 21.88 11.35
CA GLU A 151 7.34 21.70 11.37
C GLU A 151 6.93 20.31 10.87
N LEU A 152 7.49 19.85 9.74
CA LEU A 152 7.21 18.51 9.21
C LEU A 152 7.72 17.41 10.13
N LEU A 153 8.87 17.59 10.78
CA LEU A 153 9.38 16.65 11.78
C LEU A 153 8.43 16.51 12.97
N LYS A 154 7.89 17.62 13.49
CA LYS A 154 6.88 17.59 14.56
C LYS A 154 5.59 16.88 14.11
N GLU A 155 5.18 17.09 12.87
CA GLU A 155 4.01 16.42 12.29
C GLU A 155 4.24 14.90 12.17
N ILE A 156 5.43 14.48 11.74
CA ILE A 156 5.83 13.06 11.68
C ILE A 156 5.88 12.44 13.09
N ASP A 157 6.41 13.14 14.08
CA ASP A 157 6.46 12.65 15.46
C ASP A 157 5.06 12.54 16.08
N ALA A 158 4.17 13.49 15.80
CA ALA A 158 2.77 13.41 16.20
C ALA A 158 2.06 12.20 15.56
N LEU A 159 2.26 11.98 14.26
CA LEU A 159 1.74 10.81 13.56
C LEU A 159 2.28 9.49 14.14
N GLU A 160 3.55 9.43 14.50
CA GLU A 160 4.11 8.24 15.13
C GLU A 160 3.44 7.96 16.48
N PHE A 161 3.24 9.00 17.30
CA PHE A 161 2.54 8.87 18.57
C PHE A 161 1.09 8.41 18.39
N GLU A 162 0.35 9.04 17.47
CA GLU A 162 -1.01 8.65 17.12
C GLU A 162 -1.07 7.18 16.68
N LEU A 163 -0.18 6.78 15.77
CA LEU A 163 -0.13 5.42 15.26
C LEU A 163 0.16 4.41 16.38
N LEU A 164 1.08 4.70 17.30
CA LEU A 164 1.36 3.84 18.46
C LEU A 164 0.14 3.66 19.38
N LEU A 165 -0.73 4.67 19.49
CA LEU A 165 -1.99 4.58 20.24
C LEU A 165 -3.07 3.77 19.51
N MET A 166 -2.96 3.60 18.19
CA MET A 166 -3.89 2.82 17.36
C MET A 166 -3.61 1.31 17.36
N MET A 167 -2.71 0.83 18.22
CA MET A 167 -2.43 -0.59 18.37
C MET A 167 -3.74 -1.38 18.53
N PRO A 168 -4.05 -2.33 17.62
CA PRO A 168 -5.29 -3.09 17.71
C PRO A 168 -5.37 -3.82 19.05
N SER A 169 -6.52 -3.82 19.72
CA SER A 169 -6.64 -4.46 21.04
C SER A 169 -6.36 -5.97 20.95
N PRO A 170 -5.53 -6.52 21.85
CA PRO A 170 -5.32 -7.96 21.89
C PRO A 170 -6.64 -8.66 22.23
N TRP A 171 -6.87 -9.79 21.60
CA TRP A 171 -8.11 -10.54 21.82
C TRP A 171 -8.04 -11.40 23.07
N GLU A 172 -9.02 -11.23 23.94
CA GLU A 172 -9.22 -12.05 25.13
C GLU A 172 -9.93 -13.36 24.72
N SER A 173 -9.14 -14.43 24.50
CA SER A 173 -9.57 -15.83 24.29
C SER A 173 -9.75 -16.34 22.83
N PRO A 174 -8.90 -17.28 22.37
CA PRO A 174 -8.97 -17.89 21.03
C PRO A 174 -10.07 -18.95 20.80
N ILE A 175 -10.84 -19.34 21.82
CA ILE A 175 -11.51 -20.67 21.81
C ILE A 175 -12.89 -20.67 21.11
N SER A 176 -13.47 -19.53 20.71
CA SER A 176 -14.82 -19.49 20.11
C SER A 176 -15.02 -18.53 18.94
N ILE A 177 -13.93 -18.03 18.32
CA ILE A 177 -14.03 -16.98 17.31
C ILE A 177 -14.14 -17.58 15.89
N PRO A 178 -15.16 -17.17 15.09
CA PRO A 178 -15.24 -17.54 13.68
C PRO A 178 -13.97 -17.16 12.91
N GLN A 179 -13.51 -18.06 12.03
CA GLN A 179 -12.30 -17.89 11.23
C GLN A 179 -12.22 -16.53 10.51
N GLY A 180 -13.34 -16.04 9.96
CA GLY A 180 -13.38 -14.73 9.30
C GLY A 180 -13.00 -13.56 10.20
N LYS A 181 -13.38 -13.60 11.49
CA LYS A 181 -12.94 -12.57 12.44
C LYS A 181 -11.43 -12.69 12.70
N GLN A 182 -10.91 -13.92 12.86
CA GLN A 182 -9.47 -14.12 13.08
C GLN A 182 -8.63 -13.56 11.92
N ILE A 183 -9.12 -13.72 10.68
CA ILE A 183 -8.49 -13.13 9.49
C ILE A 183 -8.45 -11.59 9.60
N ILE A 184 -9.59 -10.95 9.92
CA ILE A 184 -9.67 -9.48 10.11
C ILE A 184 -8.68 -9.00 11.17
N TYR A 185 -8.55 -9.73 12.29
CA TYR A 185 -7.58 -9.41 13.36
C TYR A 185 -6.14 -9.41 12.87
N HIS A 186 -5.73 -10.48 12.20
CA HIS A 186 -4.36 -10.58 11.71
C HIS A 186 -4.08 -9.56 10.61
N TYR A 187 -5.05 -9.24 9.75
CA TYR A 187 -4.92 -8.12 8.82
C TYR A 187 -4.74 -6.78 9.53
N GLY A 188 -5.55 -6.47 10.55
CA GLY A 188 -5.44 -5.22 11.30
C GLY A 188 -4.05 -5.00 11.88
N TYR A 189 -3.47 -6.02 12.50
CA TYR A 189 -2.09 -5.97 12.98
C TYR A 189 -1.06 -5.87 11.84
N THR A 190 -1.29 -6.55 10.72
CA THR A 190 -0.39 -6.49 9.57
C THR A 190 -0.35 -5.07 8.99
N TYR A 191 -1.50 -4.40 8.84
CA TYR A 191 -1.57 -2.99 8.43
C TYR A 191 -0.94 -2.04 9.44
N TYR A 192 -1.19 -2.25 10.73
CA TYR A 192 -0.59 -1.46 11.81
C TYR A 192 0.94 -1.50 11.75
N TYR A 193 1.54 -2.70 11.74
CA TYR A 193 2.99 -2.83 11.69
C TYR A 193 3.58 -2.35 10.36
N ALA A 194 2.91 -2.60 9.23
CA ALA A 194 3.32 -2.07 7.93
C ALA A 194 3.36 -0.55 7.93
N SER A 195 2.36 0.11 8.52
CA SER A 195 2.29 1.58 8.63
C SER A 195 3.41 2.13 9.51
N LEU A 196 3.71 1.46 10.64
CA LEU A 196 4.84 1.84 11.50
C LEU A 196 6.19 1.69 10.78
N LEU A 197 6.36 0.60 10.04
CA LEU A 197 7.56 0.36 9.25
C LEU A 197 7.71 1.40 8.15
N TYR A 198 6.62 1.72 7.46
CA TYR A 198 6.59 2.76 6.44
C TYR A 198 6.98 4.11 7.03
N LEU A 199 6.39 4.54 8.15
CA LEU A 199 6.75 5.77 8.84
C LEU A 199 8.24 5.78 9.23
N LYS A 200 8.70 4.74 9.91
CA LYS A 200 10.07 4.68 10.44
C LYS A 200 11.12 4.62 9.33
N ARG A 201 10.90 3.81 8.28
CA ARG A 201 11.89 3.58 7.22
C ARG A 201 11.81 4.60 6.09
N THR A 202 10.62 5.07 5.74
CA THR A 202 10.41 6.03 4.64
C THR A 202 10.53 7.47 5.12
N LEU A 203 9.83 7.84 6.21
CA LEU A 203 9.77 9.23 6.66
C LEU A 203 10.90 9.58 7.64
N LYS A 204 11.19 8.69 8.60
CA LYS A 204 12.21 8.97 9.64
C LYS A 204 13.62 8.45 9.29
N GLY A 205 13.76 7.65 8.23
CA GLY A 205 15.04 7.08 7.83
C GLY A 205 15.71 6.19 8.89
N VAL A 206 14.94 5.64 9.83
CA VAL A 206 15.43 4.81 10.95
C VAL A 206 16.23 3.62 10.41
N PRO A 207 17.42 3.29 10.92
CA PRO A 207 18.21 2.17 10.43
C PRO A 207 17.45 0.83 10.42
N ILE A 208 17.73 0.00 9.41
CA ILE A 208 17.01 -1.27 9.21
C ILE A 208 17.12 -2.21 10.43
N ARG A 209 18.24 -2.15 11.15
CA ARG A 209 18.49 -2.98 12.33
C ARG A 209 17.53 -2.66 13.47
N GLU A 210 17.16 -1.40 13.63
CA GLU A 210 16.30 -0.92 14.71
C GLU A 210 14.84 -1.33 14.51
N VAL A 211 14.41 -1.56 13.26
CA VAL A 211 13.03 -1.94 12.96
C VAL A 211 12.79 -3.46 12.96
N GLN A 212 13.82 -4.30 13.15
CA GLN A 212 13.67 -5.76 13.08
C GLN A 212 12.74 -6.34 14.15
N GLY A 213 12.60 -5.69 15.31
CA GLY A 213 11.62 -6.07 16.33
C GLY A 213 10.19 -5.94 15.81
N LEU A 214 9.88 -4.87 15.07
CA LEU A 214 8.58 -4.66 14.43
C LEU A 214 8.34 -5.71 13.33
N VAL A 215 9.34 -5.96 12.49
CA VAL A 215 9.26 -7.00 11.44
C VAL A 215 8.96 -8.37 12.05
N LYS A 216 9.62 -8.73 13.15
CA LYS A 216 9.40 -10.00 13.84
C LYS A 216 7.95 -10.15 14.30
N ASN A 217 7.38 -9.12 14.93
CA ASN A 217 6.00 -9.15 15.40
C ASN A 217 5.02 -9.19 14.22
N ALA A 218 5.25 -8.37 13.18
CA ALA A 218 4.42 -8.33 11.99
C ALA A 218 4.38 -9.69 11.27
N LEU A 219 5.53 -10.37 11.17
CA LEU A 219 5.64 -11.66 10.52
C LEU A 219 4.81 -12.75 11.21
N GLN A 220 4.64 -12.69 12.54
CA GLN A 220 3.77 -13.63 13.26
C GLN A 220 2.31 -13.55 12.77
N HIS A 221 1.81 -12.35 12.46
CA HIS A 221 0.46 -12.20 11.93
C HIS A 221 0.36 -12.66 10.47
N ILE A 222 1.38 -12.43 9.65
CA ILE A 222 1.42 -12.94 8.26
C ILE A 222 1.46 -14.48 8.24
N GLU A 223 2.24 -15.09 9.13
CA GLU A 223 2.29 -16.54 9.26
C GLU A 223 0.95 -17.13 9.70
N ALA A 224 0.25 -16.44 10.62
CA ALA A 224 -1.09 -16.83 11.02
C ALA A 224 -2.10 -16.71 9.86
N LEU A 225 -2.05 -15.64 9.05
CA LEU A 225 -2.88 -15.51 7.85
C LEU A 225 -2.67 -16.68 6.90
N LYS A 226 -1.42 -17.09 6.67
CA LYS A 226 -1.10 -18.28 5.86
C LYS A 226 -1.78 -19.55 6.40
N THR A 227 -1.94 -19.70 7.71
CA THR A 227 -2.63 -20.88 8.28
C THR A 227 -4.15 -20.79 8.20
N LEU A 228 -4.70 -19.57 8.24
CA LEU A 228 -6.13 -19.30 8.25
C LEU A 228 -6.72 -19.19 6.84
N GLU A 229 -5.97 -18.72 5.85
CA GLU A 229 -6.44 -18.50 4.48
C GLU A 229 -6.23 -19.74 3.58
N ALA A 230 -6.68 -20.92 4.00
CA ALA A 230 -6.57 -22.16 3.22
C ALA A 230 -7.42 -22.20 1.92
N GLY A 231 -7.86 -21.04 1.39
CA GLY A 231 -8.66 -20.88 0.17
C GLY A 231 -7.96 -20.07 -0.93
N HIS A 232 -8.68 -19.70 -1.98
CA HIS A 232 -8.16 -18.94 -3.14
C HIS A 232 -8.10 -17.41 -2.94
N SER A 233 -8.17 -16.92 -1.69
CA SER A 233 -8.07 -15.48 -1.42
C SER A 233 -6.60 -15.06 -1.47
N THR A 234 -6.29 -14.04 -2.26
CA THR A 234 -4.95 -13.42 -2.28
C THR A 234 -4.94 -12.29 -1.25
N PRO A 235 -3.95 -12.23 -0.34
CA PRO A 235 -3.88 -11.14 0.61
C PRO A 235 -3.55 -9.81 -0.08
N CYS A 236 -3.91 -8.70 0.56
CA CYS A 236 -3.48 -7.38 0.10
C CYS A 236 -1.95 -7.31 0.14
N LEU A 237 -1.35 -6.95 -1.00
CA LEU A 237 0.10 -6.97 -1.12
C LEU A 237 0.78 -5.85 -0.31
N TRP A 238 0.21 -4.65 -0.29
CA TRP A 238 0.85 -3.47 0.30
C TRP A 238 1.44 -3.69 1.71
N PRO A 239 0.68 -4.21 2.70
CA PRO A 239 1.22 -4.36 4.04
C PRO A 239 2.30 -5.45 4.09
N ILE A 240 2.14 -6.53 3.32
CA ILE A 240 3.14 -7.60 3.21
C ILE A 240 4.42 -7.08 2.55
N ALA A 241 4.31 -6.22 1.54
CA ALA A 241 5.45 -5.61 0.85
C ALA A 241 6.29 -4.75 1.79
N ASN A 242 5.66 -3.84 2.54
CA ASN A 242 6.34 -2.98 3.51
C ASN A 242 7.09 -3.79 4.58
N ILE A 243 6.51 -4.90 5.03
CA ILE A 243 7.15 -5.78 6.01
C ILE A 243 8.29 -6.58 5.36
N ALA A 244 8.04 -7.21 4.20
CA ALA A 244 9.01 -8.08 3.54
C ALA A 244 10.26 -7.32 3.08
N PHE A 245 10.09 -6.12 2.52
CA PHE A 245 11.21 -5.31 2.11
C PHE A 245 12.12 -5.00 3.29
N GLU A 246 11.58 -4.77 4.49
CA GLU A 246 12.37 -4.42 5.68
C GLU A 246 12.89 -5.62 6.48
N THR A 247 12.60 -6.85 6.04
CA THR A 247 13.16 -8.07 6.64
C THR A 247 14.66 -8.22 6.36
N HIS A 248 15.48 -8.10 7.39
CA HIS A 248 16.94 -8.17 7.27
C HIS A 248 17.55 -9.41 7.92
N SER A 249 17.03 -9.85 9.06
CA SER A 249 17.68 -10.89 9.85
C SER A 249 17.70 -12.25 9.12
N SER A 250 18.77 -13.01 9.35
CA SER A 250 18.94 -14.36 8.79
C SER A 250 17.86 -15.34 9.25
N GLU A 251 17.26 -15.10 10.43
CA GLU A 251 16.16 -15.89 10.96
C GLU A 251 14.81 -15.56 10.28
N LEU A 252 14.53 -14.28 10.03
CA LEU A 252 13.20 -13.84 9.56
C LEU A 252 13.07 -13.96 8.03
N ARG A 253 14.16 -13.83 7.28
CA ARG A 253 14.14 -13.92 5.80
C ARG A 253 13.56 -15.24 5.28
N PRO A 254 13.99 -16.43 5.74
CA PRO A 254 13.41 -17.70 5.30
C PRO A 254 11.92 -17.82 5.61
N ARG A 255 11.51 -17.35 6.79
CA ARG A 255 10.11 -17.35 7.25
C ARG A 255 9.22 -16.46 6.37
N MET A 256 9.69 -15.25 6.06
CA MET A 256 9.01 -14.35 5.13
C MET A 256 8.90 -14.96 3.72
N LEU A 257 9.99 -15.52 3.19
CA LEU A 257 9.95 -16.20 1.88
C LEU A 257 8.98 -17.39 1.86
N ALA A 258 8.85 -18.13 2.96
CA ALA A 258 7.89 -19.23 3.07
C ALA A 258 6.43 -18.75 3.05
N CYS A 259 6.16 -17.51 3.45
CA CYS A 259 4.84 -16.87 3.32
C CYS A 259 4.61 -16.40 1.89
N ILE A 260 5.56 -15.68 1.30
CA ILE A 260 5.48 -15.21 -0.10
C ILE A 260 5.28 -16.39 -1.07
N ASN A 261 6.05 -17.46 -0.91
CA ASN A 261 5.93 -18.66 -1.75
C ASN A 261 4.58 -19.38 -1.55
N PHE A 262 3.99 -19.28 -0.36
CA PHE A 262 2.67 -19.84 -0.11
C PHE A 262 1.59 -19.04 -0.84
N PHE A 263 1.58 -17.71 -0.69
CA PHE A 263 0.64 -16.84 -1.40
C PHE A 263 0.80 -16.94 -2.92
N SER A 264 2.04 -17.05 -3.40
CA SER A 264 2.33 -17.27 -4.82
C SER A 264 1.78 -18.58 -5.37
N LYS A 265 1.69 -19.63 -4.54
CA LYS A 265 1.14 -20.94 -4.97
C LYS A 265 -0.39 -20.97 -4.92
N GLN A 266 -1.00 -20.24 -3.98
CA GLN A 266 -2.46 -20.16 -3.86
C GLN A 266 -3.08 -19.18 -4.85
N SER A 267 -2.37 -18.10 -5.17
CA SER A 267 -2.81 -17.09 -6.10
C SER A 267 -2.52 -17.51 -7.55
N THR A 268 -3.45 -17.21 -8.46
CA THR A 268 -3.21 -17.31 -9.91
C THR A 268 -2.48 -16.08 -10.46
N LEU A 269 -2.12 -15.12 -9.61
CA LEU A 269 -1.52 -13.85 -9.99
C LEU A 269 0.01 -13.94 -9.99
N LEU A 270 0.62 -13.64 -11.15
CA LEU A 270 2.09 -13.54 -11.32
C LEU A 270 2.74 -12.45 -10.45
N MET A 271 1.94 -11.59 -9.82
CA MET A 271 2.39 -10.50 -8.96
C MET A 271 3.30 -11.00 -7.81
N TRP A 272 2.98 -12.16 -7.23
CA TRP A 272 3.71 -12.71 -6.07
C TRP A 272 5.09 -13.25 -6.44
N GLU A 273 5.25 -13.82 -7.64
CA GLU A 273 6.54 -14.29 -8.14
C GLU A 273 7.51 -13.13 -8.39
N LYS A 274 7.00 -12.07 -9.04
CA LYS A 274 7.75 -10.84 -9.30
C LYS A 274 8.10 -10.11 -7.99
N PHE A 275 7.13 -10.02 -7.08
CA PHE A 275 7.34 -9.45 -5.76
C PHE A 275 8.43 -10.21 -4.98
N GLY A 276 8.35 -11.55 -4.93
CA GLY A 276 9.36 -12.37 -4.25
C GLY A 276 10.77 -12.19 -4.84
N SER A 277 10.87 -12.02 -6.15
CA SER A 277 12.16 -11.73 -6.82
C SER A 277 12.70 -10.35 -6.45
N SER A 278 11.83 -9.33 -6.38
CA SER A 278 12.19 -7.97 -5.98
C SER A 278 12.68 -7.92 -4.53
N VAL A 279 11.99 -8.61 -3.61
CA VAL A 279 12.39 -8.73 -2.20
C VAL A 279 13.78 -9.34 -2.07
N ARG A 280 14.05 -10.45 -2.76
CA ARG A 280 15.38 -11.08 -2.78
C ARG A 280 16.45 -10.15 -3.35
N GLY A 281 16.14 -9.44 -4.44
CA GLY A 281 17.05 -8.49 -5.06
C GLY A 281 17.47 -7.37 -4.12
N LEU A 282 16.51 -6.76 -3.41
CA LEU A 282 16.79 -5.74 -2.40
C LEU A 282 17.64 -6.30 -1.26
N TRP A 283 17.30 -7.49 -0.76
CA TRP A 283 18.04 -8.11 0.34
C TRP A 283 19.49 -8.42 -0.02
N ASN A 284 19.74 -8.81 -1.27
CA ASN A 284 21.08 -9.06 -1.80
C ASN A 284 21.87 -7.75 -1.95
N ARG A 285 21.25 -6.68 -2.47
CA ARG A 285 21.87 -5.35 -2.52
C ARG A 285 22.33 -4.88 -1.14
N ARG A 286 21.51 -5.08 -0.11
CA ARG A 286 21.86 -4.74 1.28
C ARG A 286 23.00 -5.57 1.89
N GLN A 287 23.56 -6.55 1.17
CA GLN A 287 24.78 -7.24 1.58
C GLN A 287 26.05 -6.52 1.08
N SER A 288 25.93 -5.60 0.12
CA SER A 288 27.05 -4.79 -0.36
C SER A 288 27.46 -3.76 0.69
N PRO A 289 28.77 -3.51 0.88
CA PRO A 289 29.25 -2.46 1.78
C PRO A 289 28.68 -1.09 1.40
N GLY A 290 28.11 -0.37 2.37
CA GLY A 290 27.51 0.95 2.17
C GLY A 290 26.05 0.94 1.68
N GLU A 291 25.49 -0.22 1.34
CA GLU A 291 24.08 -0.37 0.95
C GLU A 291 23.23 -1.03 2.04
N GLU A 292 23.76 -1.25 3.25
CA GLU A 292 23.10 -2.04 4.29
C GLU A 292 21.74 -1.45 4.69
N ASN A 293 21.62 -0.12 4.64
CA ASN A 293 20.41 0.63 4.96
C ASN A 293 19.60 1.09 3.73
N LEU A 294 19.99 0.66 2.51
CA LEU A 294 19.33 1.05 1.26
C LEU A 294 17.81 0.93 1.38
N SER A 295 17.07 2.02 1.18
CA SER A 295 15.60 1.99 1.23
C SER A 295 15.05 1.24 0.03
N TRP A 296 13.88 0.61 0.19
CA TRP A 296 13.25 -0.10 -0.92
C TRP A 296 12.82 0.84 -2.06
N HIS A 297 12.54 2.12 -1.75
CA HIS A 297 12.26 3.18 -2.72
C HIS A 297 13.46 3.58 -3.57
N ALA A 298 14.64 3.68 -2.94
CA ALA A 298 15.88 3.92 -3.67
C ALA A 298 16.21 2.72 -4.57
N TYR A 299 15.96 1.51 -4.08
CA TYR A 299 16.12 0.29 -4.85
C TYR A 299 15.15 0.19 -6.02
N SER A 300 13.86 0.49 -5.84
CA SER A 300 12.87 0.47 -6.92
C SER A 300 13.23 1.48 -8.01
N SER A 301 13.62 2.70 -7.65
CA SER A 301 14.10 3.72 -8.59
C SER A 301 15.29 3.21 -9.44
N ILE A 302 16.26 2.52 -8.81
CA ILE A 302 17.40 1.89 -9.49
C ILE A 302 16.96 0.71 -10.37
N PHE A 303 15.98 -0.08 -9.91
CA PHE A 303 15.47 -1.24 -10.62
C PHE A 303 14.71 -0.83 -11.89
N TYR A 304 13.87 0.20 -11.82
CA TYR A 304 13.13 0.73 -12.97
C TYR A 304 14.04 1.52 -13.94
N HIS A 305 15.11 2.17 -13.47
CA HIS A 305 16.10 2.79 -14.37
C HIS A 305 16.93 1.77 -15.16
N ASN A 306 17.17 0.57 -14.61
CA ASN A 306 17.99 -0.46 -15.26
C ASN A 306 17.18 -1.48 -16.09
N TYR A 307 15.85 -1.42 -16.04
CA TYR A 307 14.97 -2.24 -16.87
C TYR A 307 14.12 -1.35 -17.78
N VAL A 308 14.78 -0.66 -18.72
CA VAL A 308 14.13 -0.24 -19.97
C VAL A 308 13.94 -1.51 -20.80
N PHE A 309 12.80 -2.17 -20.66
CA PHE A 309 12.33 -3.11 -21.68
C PHE A 309 11.75 -2.28 -22.82
N ILE A 310 12.54 -2.16 -23.90
CA ILE A 310 12.05 -1.78 -25.24
C ILE A 310 11.09 -2.87 -25.73
#